data_AF-A0A4S0I8M3-F1
#
_entry.id   AF-A0A4S0I8M3-F1
#
_cell.length_a   1.000
_cell.length_b   1.000
_cell.length_c   1.000
_cell.angle_alpha   90.00
_cell.angle_beta   90.00
_cell.angle_gamma   90.00
#
_symmetry.space_group_name_H-M   'P 1'
#
loop_
_entity.id
_entity.type
_entity.pdbx_description
1 polymer ?
#
loop_
_entity_poly.entity_id
_entity_poly.type
_entity_poly.pdbx_seq_one_letter_code
_entity_poly.pdbx_strand_id
1 'polypeptide(L)' 'MFESLQERLGSILNGLTGRGALSEADVSAALREVRRALLEADVALEVVRSFTDKVREKAVGA' A
#
# COMPACT_ATOMS: atom_id res chain seq x y z
N MET A 1 -17.86 -3.18 7.51
CA MET A 1 -16.58 -3.22 8.24
C MET A 1 -15.38 -2.98 7.32
N PHE A 2 -15.29 -3.64 6.16
CA PHE A 2 -14.18 -3.45 5.22
C PHE A 2 -14.31 -2.24 4.26
N GLU A 3 -15.45 -1.55 4.21
CA GLU A 3 -15.67 -0.43 3.28
C GLU A 3 -14.68 0.72 3.49
N SER A 4 -14.38 1.11 4.73
CA SER A 4 -13.42 2.18 5.02
C SER A 4 -12.00 1.83 4.58
N LEU A 5 -11.61 0.56 4.69
CA LEU A 5 -10.35 0.05 4.17
C LEU A 5 -10.35 0.07 2.64
N GLN A 6 -11.46 -0.36 2.03
CA GLN A 6 -11.62 -0.45 0.58
C GLN A 6 -11.57 0.94 -0.08
N GLU A 7 -12.21 1.95 0.50
CA GLU A 7 -12.12 3.34 0.05
C GLU A 7 -10.70 3.90 0.15
N ARG A 8 -10.02 3.67 1.29
CA ARG A 8 -8.65 4.17 1.51
C ARG A 8 -7.67 3.55 0.54
N LEU A 9 -7.70 2.22 0.38
CA LEU A 9 -6.86 1.52 -0.57
C LEU A 9 -7.17 1.94 -2.01
N GLY A 10 -8.45 2.10 -2.36
CA GLY A 10 -8.86 2.61 -3.67
C GLY A 10 -8.29 3.98 -3.97
N SER A 11 -8.35 4.91 -3.01
CA SER A 11 -7.76 6.25 -3.15
C SER A 11 -6.24 6.22 -3.37
N ILE A 12 -5.52 5.42 -2.57
CA ILE A 12 -4.05 5.27 -2.69
C ILE A 12 -3.67 4.72 -4.06
N LEU A 13 -4.37 3.68 -4.53
CA LEU A 13 -4.10 3.04 -5.82
C LEU A 13 -4.47 3.95 -7.01
N ASN A 14 -5.55 4.73 -6.89
CA ASN A 14 -5.91 5.73 -7.91
C ASN A 14 -4.80 6.78 -8.08
N GLY A 15 -4.10 7.14 -6.99
CA GLY A 15 -2.94 8.03 -7.06
C GLY A 15 -1.73 7.45 -7.81
N LEU A 16 -1.63 6.12 -7.91
CA LEU A 16 -0.55 5.43 -8.62
C LEU A 16 -0.90 5.08 -10.07
N THR A 17 -2.19 4.91 -10.36
CA THR A 17 -2.68 4.57 -11.70
C THR A 17 -2.51 5.75 -12.66
N GLY A 18 -2.22 5.47 -13.93
CA GLY A 18 -2.13 6.51 -14.99
C GLY A 18 -0.80 7.26 -15.08
N ARG A 19 0.17 6.96 -14.21
CA ARG A 19 1.50 7.59 -14.23
C ARG A 19 2.52 6.92 -15.17
N GLY A 20 2.16 5.81 -15.81
CA GLY A 20 3.08 5.05 -16.66
C GLY A 20 4.06 4.24 -15.81
N ALA A 21 5.34 4.55 -15.86
CA ALA A 21 6.37 3.90 -15.04
C ALA A 21 6.43 4.53 -13.64
N LEU A 22 6.33 3.70 -12.60
CA LEU A 22 6.49 4.14 -11.22
C LEU A 22 7.96 4.06 -10.81
N SER A 23 8.44 5.09 -10.12
CA SER A 23 9.76 5.03 -9.48
C SER A 23 9.70 4.29 -8.13
N GLU A 24 10.84 3.83 -7.63
CA GLU A 24 10.94 3.28 -6.27
C GLU A 24 10.44 4.26 -5.20
N ALA A 25 10.63 5.56 -5.41
CA ALA A 25 10.17 6.60 -4.50
C ALA A 25 8.63 6.64 -4.45
N ASP A 26 7.96 6.52 -5.59
CA ASP A 26 6.50 6.50 -5.70
C ASP A 26 5.91 5.27 -5.00
N VAL A 27 6.50 4.09 -5.24
CA VAL A 27 6.12 2.83 -4.59
C VAL A 27 6.31 2.93 -3.08
N SER A 28 7.45 3.47 -2.63
CA SER A 28 7.72 3.63 -1.20
C SER A 28 6.79 4.63 -0.53
N ALA A 29 6.34 5.68 -1.23
CA ALA A 29 5.40 6.66 -0.70
C ALA A 29 4.02 6.01 -0.51
N ALA A 30 3.51 5.32 -1.54
CA ALA A 30 2.23 4.63 -1.46
C ALA A 30 2.20 3.53 -0.38
N LEU A 31 3.28 2.73 -0.26
CA LEU A 31 3.37 1.70 0.78
C LEU A 31 3.28 2.25 2.20
N ARG A 32 3.73 3.49 2.45
CA ARG A 32 3.56 4.15 3.75
C ARG A 32 2.11 4.49 4.04
N GLU A 33 1.35 4.87 3.01
CA GLU A 33 -0.09 5.14 3.15
C GLU A 33 -0.87 3.84 3.36
N VAL A 34 -0.56 2.79 2.59
CA VAL A 34 -1.14 1.45 2.78
C VAL A 34 -0.88 0.94 4.19
N ARG A 35 0.35 1.09 4.71
CA ARG A 35 0.70 0.70 6.08
C ARG A 35 -0.17 1.41 7.12
N ARG A 36 -0.39 2.71 6.97
CA ARG A 36 -1.26 3.49 7.88
C ARG A 36 -2.71 3.02 7.82
N ALA A 37 -3.25 2.85 6.61
CA ALA A 37 -4.62 2.38 6.41
C ALA A 37 -4.87 0.99 7.03
N LEU A 38 -3.88 0.08 6.95
CA LEU A 38 -3.99 -1.24 7.56
C LEU A 38 -3.96 -1.18 9.09
N LEU A 39 -3.10 -0.34 9.68
CA LEU A 39 -3.05 -0.19 11.14
C LEU A 39 -4.31 0.48 11.70
N GLU A 40 -4.87 1.46 10.98
CA GLU A 40 -6.14 2.10 11.33
C GLU A 40 -7.34 1.15 11.26
N ALA A 41 -7.22 0.08 10.48
CA ALA A 41 -8.23 -0.98 10.36
C ALA A 41 -8.03 -2.13 11.37
N ASP A 42 -7.25 -1.89 12.44
CA ASP A 42 -6.92 -2.87 13.50
C ASP A 42 -6.23 -4.14 12.98
N VAL A 43 -5.46 -4.04 11.88
CA VAL A 43 -4.67 -5.17 11.38
C VAL A 43 -3.40 -5.35 12.22
N ALA A 44 -3.11 -6.60 12.60
CA ALA A 44 -1.93 -6.93 13.39
C ALA A 44 -0.62 -6.47 12.73
N LEU A 45 0.28 -5.88 13.53
CA LEU A 45 1.55 -5.31 13.05
C LEU A 45 2.41 -6.31 12.25
N GLU A 46 2.44 -7.58 12.67
CA GLU A 46 3.18 -8.63 11.96
C GLU A 46 2.65 -8.87 10.55
N VAL A 47 1.32 -8.88 10.40
CA VAL A 47 0.64 -9.01 9.12
C VAL A 47 0.95 -7.81 8.24
N VAL A 48 0.83 -6.60 8.78
CA VAL A 48 1.12 -5.37 8.04
C VAL A 48 2.56 -5.35 7.52
N ARG A 49 3.54 -5.68 8.36
CA ARG A 49 4.96 -5.72 7.96
C ARG A 49 5.19 -6.74 6.84
N SER A 50 4.77 -7.98 7.05
CA SER A 50 4.95 -9.05 6.06
C SER A 50 4.26 -8.75 4.73
N PHE A 51 3.09 -8.09 4.78
CA PHE A 51 2.35 -7.68 3.59
C PHE A 51 3.09 -6.58 2.84
N THR A 52 3.49 -5.50 3.51
CA THR A 52 4.18 -4.39 2.86
C THR A 52 5.52 -4.79 2.27
N ASP A 53 6.25 -5.70 2.93
CA ASP A 53 7.55 -6.17 2.45
C ASP A 53 7.40 -7.01 1.17
N LYS A 54 6.44 -7.94 1.14
CA LYS A 54 6.10 -8.72 -0.06
C LYS A 54 5.63 -7.87 -1.22
N VAL A 55 4.84 -6.82 -0.95
CA VAL A 55 4.36 -5.91 -2.00
C VAL A 55 5.52 -5.08 -2.53
N ARG A 56 6.42 -4.59 -1.67
CA ARG A 56 7.62 -3.85 -2.07
C ARG A 56 8.49 -4.66 -3.02
N GLU A 57 8.80 -5.90 -2.66
CA GLU A 57 9.62 -6.81 -3.47
C GLU A 57 9.01 -7.00 -4.87
N LYS A 58 7.70 -7.24 -4.94
CA LYS A 58 6.98 -7.43 -6.20
C LYS A 58 6.85 -6.15 -7.05
N ALA A 59 6.71 -5.00 -6.40
CA ALA A 59 6.46 -3.73 -7.08
C ALA A 59 7.74 -3.09 -7.63
N VAL A 60 8.87 -3.27 -6.94
CA VAL A 60 10.17 -2.74 -7.39
C VAL A 60 10.85 -3.69 -8.40
N GLY A 61 10.48 -4.98 -8.37
CA GLY A 61 11.04 -5.98 -9.28
C GLY A 61 12.46 -6.36 -8.87
N ALA A 62 12.55 -7.32 -7.95
CA ALA A 62 13.72 -8.19 -7.86
C ALA A 62 13.61 -9.31 -8.92
#